data_AF-A0A932M2A7-F1
#
_entry.id   AF-A0A932M2A7-F1
#
_cell.length_a   1.000
_cell.length_b   1.000
_cell.length_c   1.000
_cell.angle_alpha   90.00
_cell.angle_beta   90.00
_cell.angle_gamma   90.00
#
_symmetry.space_group_name_H-M   'P 1'
#
loop_
_entity.id
_entity.type
_entity.pdbx_description
1 polymer ?
#
loop_
_entity_poly.entity_id
_entity_poly.type
_entity_poly.pdbx_seq_one_letter_code
_entity_poly.pdbx_strand_id
1 'polypeptide(L)'
;MATVANPETEIKNWFDAGVRRVIVHIESTDALPQILSMAKDNAHDRHEEDSFYAPREIGIAIDLETPNESLDPWMRDADFVQFMGIAKIGYQGQPFDERVIQKVKEFREKYPDVTISVDGGVSLETASRLIEAGANRLVAGSAIWKSEDIEETIEKFKQLGI
;
A
#
# COMPACT_ATOMS: atom_id res chain seq x y z
N MET A 1 0.73 0.45 10.89
CA MET A 1 1.48 -0.36 9.90
C MET A 1 2.77 -0.81 10.55
N ALA A 2 3.14 -2.08 10.39
CA ALA A 2 4.41 -2.63 10.86
C ALA A 2 5.13 -3.24 9.64
N THR A 3 6.43 -2.98 9.53
CA THR A 3 7.29 -3.53 8.47
C THR A 3 8.23 -4.54 9.10
N VAL A 4 8.38 -5.71 8.48
CA VAL A 4 9.32 -6.75 8.92
C VAL A 4 10.29 -7.09 7.79
N ALA A 5 11.49 -7.55 8.15
CA ALA A 5 12.51 -7.89 7.17
C ALA A 5 12.22 -9.20 6.42
N ASN A 6 11.61 -10.19 7.10
CA ASN A 6 11.37 -11.53 6.56
C ASN A 6 9.85 -11.83 6.58
N PRO A 7 9.07 -11.31 5.62
CA PRO A 7 7.62 -11.44 5.64
C PRO A 7 7.15 -12.89 5.65
N GLU A 8 7.87 -13.82 5.02
CA GLU A 8 7.53 -15.23 4.95
C GLU A 8 7.50 -15.94 6.32
N THR A 9 8.22 -15.45 7.33
CA THR A 9 8.20 -16.05 8.68
C THR A 9 7.01 -15.60 9.51
N GLU A 10 6.49 -14.40 9.23
CA GLU A 10 5.44 -13.77 10.04
C GLU A 10 4.06 -13.86 9.40
N ILE A 11 3.99 -14.05 8.08
CA ILE A 11 2.73 -13.93 7.33
C ILE A 11 1.65 -14.89 7.86
N LYS A 12 2.03 -16.12 8.23
CA LYS A 12 1.10 -17.09 8.81
C LYS A 12 0.57 -16.62 10.16
N ASN A 13 1.43 -16.06 11.02
CA ASN A 13 1.01 -15.53 12.32
C ASN A 13 0.02 -14.37 12.15
N TRP A 14 0.23 -13.51 11.15
CA TRP A 14 -0.68 -12.40 10.84
C TRP A 14 -2.02 -12.86 10.27
N PHE A 15 -1.99 -13.90 9.44
CA PHE A 15 -3.19 -14.53 8.90
C PHE A 15 -4.01 -15.14 10.03
N ASP A 16 -3.37 -15.91 10.92
CA ASP A 16 -3.99 -16.50 12.11
C ASP A 16 -4.52 -15.43 13.10
N ALA A 17 -3.91 -14.23 13.11
CA ALA A 17 -4.35 -13.09 13.92
C ALA A 17 -5.52 -12.30 13.29
N GLY A 18 -6.02 -12.70 12.11
CA GLY A 18 -7.14 -12.04 11.43
C GLY A 18 -6.78 -10.69 10.79
N VAL A 19 -5.52 -10.49 10.40
CA VAL A 19 -5.10 -9.28 9.68
C VAL A 19 -5.83 -9.20 8.35
N ARG A 20 -6.56 -8.10 8.12
CA ARG A 20 -7.39 -7.94 6.92
C ARG A 20 -6.61 -7.60 5.66
N ARG A 21 -5.42 -7.01 5.80
CA ARG A 21 -4.60 -6.53 4.70
C ARG A 21 -3.13 -6.76 4.98
N VAL A 22 -2.44 -7.40 4.05
CA VAL A 22 -0.99 -7.57 4.09
C VAL A 22 -0.37 -6.87 2.88
N ILE A 23 0.72 -6.14 3.11
CA ILE A 23 1.47 -5.43 2.07
C ILE A 23 2.89 -5.95 2.12
N VAL A 24 3.39 -6.43 0.98
CA VAL A 24 4.74 -7.00 0.86
C VAL A 24 5.57 -6.12 -0.05
N HIS A 25 6.73 -5.67 0.41
CA HIS A 25 7.69 -4.98 -0.45
C HIS A 25 8.34 -6.01 -1.38
N ILE A 26 8.33 -5.77 -2.68
CA ILE A 26 8.95 -6.68 -3.66
C ILE A 26 10.45 -6.87 -3.41
N GLU A 27 11.08 -5.87 -2.80
CA GLU A 27 12.50 -5.83 -2.48
C GLU A 27 12.87 -6.64 -1.24
N SER A 28 11.88 -6.97 -0.40
CA SER A 28 12.12 -7.62 0.90
C SER A 28 12.21 -9.14 0.85
N THR A 29 11.77 -9.78 -0.25
CA THR A 29 11.66 -11.24 -0.28
C THR A 29 11.64 -11.79 -1.70
N ASP A 30 12.31 -12.93 -1.90
CA ASP A 30 12.17 -13.75 -3.12
C ASP A 30 10.94 -14.69 -3.03
N ALA A 31 10.26 -14.73 -1.87
CA ALA A 31 9.13 -15.62 -1.61
C ALA A 31 7.77 -15.00 -2.01
N LEU A 32 7.77 -13.89 -2.76
CA LEU A 32 6.55 -13.20 -3.18
C LEU A 32 5.56 -14.11 -3.94
N PRO A 33 5.98 -14.98 -4.89
CA PRO A 33 5.06 -15.94 -5.53
C PRO A 33 4.34 -16.84 -4.52
N GLN A 34 5.07 -17.36 -3.53
CA GLN A 34 4.54 -18.26 -2.51
C GLN A 34 3.56 -17.51 -1.61
N ILE A 35 3.90 -16.28 -1.21
CA ILE A 35 3.04 -15.42 -0.41
C ILE A 35 1.72 -15.09 -1.14
N LEU A 36 1.79 -14.73 -2.42
CA LEU A 36 0.60 -14.44 -3.23
C LEU A 36 -0.25 -15.71 -3.43
N SER A 37 0.38 -16.86 -3.68
CA SER A 37 -0.33 -18.15 -3.77
C SER A 37 -1.05 -18.47 -2.47
N MET A 38 -0.37 -18.33 -1.32
CA MET A 38 -0.97 -18.55 0.00
C MET A 38 -2.18 -17.62 0.22
N ALA A 39 -2.07 -16.34 -0.12
CA ALA A 39 -3.16 -15.39 0.02
C ALA A 39 -4.38 -15.74 -0.86
N LYS A 40 -4.15 -16.31 -2.05
CA LYS A 40 -5.19 -16.78 -2.98
C LYS A 40 -5.83 -18.10 -2.55
N ASP A 41 -5.05 -19.07 -2.08
CA ASP A 41 -5.60 -20.36 -1.64
C ASP A 41 -6.52 -20.17 -0.44
N ASN A 42 -6.12 -19.28 0.48
CA ASN A 42 -6.98 -18.86 1.60
C ASN A 42 -8.11 -17.89 1.16
N ALA A 43 -8.10 -17.41 -0.09
CA ALA A 43 -9.15 -16.55 -0.62
C ALA A 43 -10.46 -17.30 -0.90
N HIS A 44 -10.39 -18.59 -1.19
CA HIS A 44 -11.57 -19.42 -1.45
C HIS A 44 -12.48 -19.56 -0.22
N ASP A 45 -11.94 -19.37 0.99
CA ASP A 45 -12.71 -19.31 2.24
C ASP A 45 -13.27 -17.90 2.55
N ARG A 46 -13.05 -16.87 1.71
CA ARG A 46 -13.47 -15.47 1.97
C ARG A 46 -15.00 -15.23 1.93
N HIS A 47 -15.80 -16.25 1.62
CA HIS A 47 -17.26 -16.14 1.51
C HIS A 47 -18.01 -16.35 2.82
N GLU A 48 -17.35 -16.83 3.88
CA GLU A 48 -17.93 -16.80 5.22
C GLU A 48 -17.38 -15.58 5.97
N GLU A 49 -18.28 -14.76 6.53
CA GLU A 49 -17.92 -13.67 7.44
C GLU A 49 -17.08 -14.14 8.64
N ASP A 50 -17.04 -15.46 8.87
CA ASP A 50 -16.33 -16.18 9.93
C ASP A 50 -14.99 -16.83 9.49
N SER A 51 -14.51 -16.64 8.25
CA SER A 51 -13.16 -17.11 7.89
C SER A 51 -12.09 -16.20 8.51
N PHE A 52 -11.58 -16.63 9.67
CA PHE A 52 -10.60 -15.90 10.50
C PHE A 52 -9.15 -15.99 9.99
N TYR A 53 -8.88 -16.75 8.91
CA TYR A 53 -7.52 -17.23 8.62
C TYR A 53 -6.88 -16.67 7.33
N ALA A 54 -7.56 -15.77 6.60
CA ALA A 54 -7.04 -15.19 5.35
C ALA A 54 -7.08 -13.66 5.34
N PRO A 55 -6.05 -12.95 4.82
CA PRO A 55 -6.18 -11.54 4.55
C PRO A 55 -7.22 -11.35 3.43
N ARG A 56 -8.06 -10.32 3.58
CA ARG A 56 -9.06 -9.97 2.57
C ARG A 56 -8.43 -9.27 1.36
N GLU A 57 -7.28 -8.64 1.56
CA GLU A 57 -6.51 -7.97 0.50
C GLU A 57 -5.01 -8.24 0.67
N ILE A 58 -4.32 -8.57 -0.43
CA ILE A 58 -2.87 -8.59 -0.51
C ILE A 58 -2.38 -7.50 -1.47
N GLY A 59 -1.53 -6.62 -0.94
CA GLY A 59 -0.91 -5.53 -1.69
C GLY A 59 0.57 -5.78 -1.92
N ILE A 60 1.07 -5.19 -2.98
CA ILE A 60 2.50 -5.16 -3.27
C ILE A 60 3.00 -3.74 -3.09
N ALA A 61 3.98 -3.53 -2.21
CA ALA A 61 4.69 -2.27 -2.09
C ALA A 61 5.91 -2.26 -3.00
N ILE A 62 6.22 -1.06 -3.50
CA ILE A 62 7.41 -0.79 -4.29
C ILE A 62 8.13 0.44 -3.76
N ASP A 63 9.45 0.33 -3.66
CA ASP A 63 10.31 1.41 -3.26
C ASP A 63 10.51 2.42 -4.39
N LEU A 64 10.99 3.60 -4.02
CA LEU A 64 11.16 4.72 -4.93
C LEU A 64 12.07 4.40 -6.13
N GLU A 65 13.18 3.70 -5.86
CA GLU A 65 14.21 3.39 -6.84
C GLU A 65 13.85 2.16 -7.70
N THR A 66 12.83 1.41 -7.32
CA THR A 66 12.45 0.20 -8.03
C THR A 66 11.55 0.54 -9.22
N PRO A 67 11.88 0.09 -10.45
CA PRO A 67 11.09 0.41 -11.65
C PRO A 67 9.67 -0.16 -11.60
N ASN A 68 8.70 0.53 -12.21
CA ASN A 68 7.31 0.09 -12.24
C ASN A 68 7.15 -1.27 -12.96
N GLU A 69 8.02 -1.57 -13.92
CA GLU A 69 8.05 -2.81 -14.70
C GLU A 69 8.25 -4.04 -13.81
N SER A 70 8.89 -3.89 -12.65
CA SER A 70 9.04 -4.96 -11.66
C SER A 70 7.68 -5.46 -11.13
N LEU A 71 6.61 -4.67 -11.30
CA LEU A 71 5.25 -5.04 -10.90
C LEU A 71 4.55 -5.91 -11.94
N ASP A 72 4.97 -5.87 -13.21
CA ASP A 72 4.28 -6.53 -14.32
C ASP A 72 3.92 -8.00 -14.08
N PRO A 73 4.81 -8.84 -13.50
CA PRO A 73 4.50 -10.24 -13.26
C PRO A 73 3.37 -10.47 -12.25
N TRP A 74 3.04 -9.48 -11.41
CA TRP A 74 2.21 -9.65 -10.22
C TRP A 74 0.82 -9.02 -10.33
N MET A 75 0.53 -8.25 -11.39
CA MET A 75 -0.70 -7.47 -11.49
C MET A 75 -1.98 -8.29 -11.64
N ARG A 76 -1.86 -9.59 -11.94
CA ARG A 76 -3.00 -10.52 -11.91
C ARG A 76 -3.30 -11.09 -10.53
N ASP A 77 -2.37 -10.93 -9.60
CA ASP A 77 -2.32 -11.67 -8.35
C ASP A 77 -2.43 -10.76 -7.12
N ALA A 78 -2.01 -9.50 -7.25
CA ALA A 78 -2.15 -8.48 -6.23
C ALA A 78 -3.51 -7.77 -6.32
N ASP A 79 -4.11 -7.48 -5.17
CA ASP A 79 -5.35 -6.71 -5.09
C ASP A 79 -5.11 -5.20 -5.26
N PHE A 80 -3.91 -4.72 -4.91
CA PHE A 80 -3.50 -3.33 -5.07
C PHE A 80 -1.98 -3.16 -5.04
N VAL A 81 -1.50 -1.99 -5.46
CA VAL A 81 -0.08 -1.61 -5.38
C VAL A 81 0.08 -0.41 -4.44
N GLN A 82 1.12 -0.42 -3.61
CA GLN A 82 1.50 0.69 -2.75
C GLN A 82 2.84 1.30 -3.18
N PHE A 83 2.84 2.60 -3.47
CA PHE A 83 4.06 3.34 -3.76
C PHE A 83 4.58 4.03 -2.50
N MET A 84 5.87 3.84 -2.21
CA MET A 84 6.52 4.53 -1.09
C MET A 84 6.90 5.96 -1.47
N GLY A 85 6.27 6.94 -0.84
CA GLY A 85 6.46 8.38 -0.98
C GLY A 85 7.74 8.95 -0.36
N ILE A 86 8.55 8.12 0.32
CA ILE A 86 9.74 8.55 1.06
C ILE A 86 10.92 7.62 0.77
N ALA A 87 12.13 8.17 0.76
CA ALA A 87 13.34 7.39 0.48
C ALA A 87 13.75 6.42 1.60
N LYS A 88 13.37 6.70 2.85
CA LYS A 88 13.73 5.86 4.02
C LYS A 88 12.48 5.30 4.69
N ILE A 89 12.24 4.01 4.50
CA ILE A 89 11.14 3.27 5.09
C ILE A 89 11.37 3.10 6.60
N GLY A 90 10.28 3.09 7.38
CA GLY A 90 10.32 2.88 8.83
C GLY A 90 10.52 4.16 9.65
N TYR A 91 10.70 5.32 9.03
CA TYR A 91 10.84 6.61 9.71
C TYR A 91 9.70 7.56 9.33
N GLN A 92 8.99 8.09 10.33
CA GLN A 92 7.93 9.09 10.10
C GLN A 92 8.50 10.50 9.92
N GLY A 93 7.81 11.33 9.15
CA GLY A 93 8.15 12.75 8.95
C GLY A 93 9.26 13.03 7.95
N GLN A 94 9.61 12.05 7.10
CA GLN A 94 10.46 12.28 5.94
C GLN A 94 9.70 13.12 4.89
N PRO A 95 10.40 13.99 4.13
CA PRO A 95 9.78 14.74 3.05
C PRO A 95 9.30 13.80 1.94
N PHE A 96 8.17 14.14 1.33
CA PHE A 96 7.66 13.46 0.16
C PHE A 96 8.63 13.59 -1.03
N ASP A 97 8.85 12.51 -1.77
CA ASP A 97 9.63 12.52 -3.00
C ASP A 97 8.71 12.72 -4.21
N GLU A 98 8.86 13.86 -4.87
CA GLU A 98 8.08 14.29 -6.02
C GLU A 98 8.08 13.30 -7.20
N ARG A 99 9.12 12.47 -7.33
CA ARG A 99 9.21 11.44 -8.37
C ARG A 99 8.07 10.42 -8.28
N VAL A 100 7.48 10.24 -7.09
CA VAL A 100 6.39 9.28 -6.88
C VAL A 100 5.13 9.65 -7.64
N ILE A 101 4.85 10.95 -7.83
CA ILE A 101 3.68 11.39 -8.62
C ILE A 101 3.79 10.89 -10.05
N GLN A 102 4.98 11.01 -10.65
CA GLN A 102 5.22 10.54 -12.01
C GLN A 102 5.15 9.00 -12.08
N LYS A 103 5.73 8.28 -11.11
CA LYS A 103 5.62 6.82 -11.03
C LYS A 103 4.17 6.34 -10.93
N VAL A 104 3.36 6.99 -10.09
CA VAL A 104 1.93 6.68 -9.94
C VAL A 104 1.18 6.91 -11.25
N LYS A 105 1.44 8.03 -11.93
CA LYS A 105 0.82 8.36 -13.21
C LYS A 105 1.14 7.33 -14.29
N GLU A 106 2.42 7.00 -14.47
CA GLU A 106 2.88 6.00 -15.45
C GLU A 106 2.28 4.62 -15.17
N PHE A 107 2.19 4.24 -13.89
CA PHE A 107 1.57 2.98 -13.50
C PHE A 107 0.06 2.97 -13.77
N ARG A 108 -0.66 4.06 -13.43
CA ARG A 108 -2.09 4.20 -13.71
C ARG A 108 -2.40 4.11 -15.21
N GLU A 109 -1.57 4.72 -16.06
CA GLU A 109 -1.72 4.66 -17.52
C GLU A 109 -1.64 3.21 -18.04
N LYS A 110 -0.77 2.39 -17.44
CA LYS A 110 -0.60 0.98 -17.82
C LYS A 110 -1.65 0.05 -17.20
N TYR A 111 -2.08 0.33 -15.98
CA TYR A 111 -2.99 -0.50 -15.18
C TYR A 111 -4.20 0.32 -14.69
N PRO A 112 -5.16 0.63 -15.58
CA PRO A 112 -6.25 1.56 -15.30
C PRO A 112 -7.19 1.09 -14.18
N ASP A 113 -7.31 -0.21 -13.96
CA ASP A 113 -8.25 -0.79 -12.99
C ASP A 113 -7.59 -1.18 -11.65
N VAL A 114 -6.25 -1.17 -11.56
CA VAL A 114 -5.55 -1.58 -10.33
C VAL A 114 -5.69 -0.50 -9.26
N THR A 115 -6.00 -0.90 -8.03
CA THR A 115 -6.03 0.05 -6.91
C THR A 115 -4.61 0.53 -6.59
N ILE A 116 -4.41 1.84 -6.49
CA ILE A 116 -3.12 2.44 -6.14
C ILE A 116 -3.21 3.09 -4.75
N SER A 117 -2.31 2.70 -3.86
CA SER A 117 -2.07 3.30 -2.55
C SER A 117 -0.75 4.08 -2.56
N VAL A 118 -0.66 5.16 -1.80
CA VAL A 118 0.61 5.89 -1.58
C VAL A 118 0.84 6.08 -0.09
N ASP A 119 2.02 5.69 0.38
CA ASP A 119 2.41 5.79 1.79
C ASP A 119 3.77 6.47 1.96
N GLY A 120 3.85 7.39 2.92
CA GLY A 120 5.02 8.19 3.22
C GLY A 120 4.91 9.61 2.67
N GLY A 121 5.13 10.61 3.52
CA GLY A 121 5.18 12.01 3.10
C GLY A 121 3.84 12.63 2.66
N VAL A 122 2.71 11.93 2.80
CA VAL A 122 1.41 12.44 2.37
C VAL A 122 0.95 13.62 3.24
N SER A 123 0.63 14.74 2.60
CA SER A 123 0.02 15.95 3.15
C SER A 123 -1.23 16.32 2.33
N LEU A 124 -2.00 17.33 2.75
CA LEU A 124 -3.15 17.81 1.95
C LEU A 124 -2.71 18.36 0.58
N GLU A 125 -1.52 18.95 0.49
CA GLU A 125 -0.97 19.47 -0.76
C GLU A 125 -0.61 18.33 -1.72
N THR A 126 0.11 17.31 -1.23
CA THR A 126 0.54 16.18 -2.06
C THR A 126 -0.62 15.23 -2.38
N ALA A 127 -1.61 15.13 -1.49
CA ALA A 127 -2.80 14.30 -1.67
C ALA A 127 -3.56 14.63 -2.95
N SER A 128 -3.89 15.90 -3.19
CA SER A 128 -4.60 16.31 -4.40
C SER A 128 -3.85 15.92 -5.68
N ARG A 129 -2.53 16.13 -5.69
CA ARG A 129 -1.67 15.80 -6.84
C ARG A 129 -1.53 14.30 -7.06
N LEU A 130 -1.53 13.51 -5.98
CA LEU A 130 -1.53 12.05 -6.05
C LEU A 130 -2.87 11.50 -6.57
N ILE A 131 -3.99 12.09 -6.16
CA ILE A 131 -5.32 11.74 -6.68
C ILE A 131 -5.39 12.05 -8.18
N GLU A 132 -4.93 13.23 -8.59
CA GLU A 132 -4.84 13.61 -10.01
C GLU A 132 -3.95 12.66 -10.83
N ALA A 133 -2.86 12.16 -10.23
CA ALA A 133 -2.01 11.14 -10.84
C ALA A 133 -2.67 9.75 -10.91
N GLY A 134 -3.77 9.53 -10.18
CA GLY A 134 -4.55 8.29 -10.21
C GLY A 134 -4.45 7.43 -8.94
N ALA A 135 -3.99 7.96 -7.81
CA ALA A 135 -4.06 7.25 -6.54
C ALA A 135 -5.52 7.05 -6.09
N ASN A 136 -5.82 5.91 -5.47
CA ASN A 136 -7.13 5.59 -4.87
C ASN A 136 -7.09 5.50 -3.35
N ARG A 137 -5.91 5.39 -2.74
CA ARG A 137 -5.74 5.37 -1.29
C ARG A 137 -4.52 6.18 -0.89
N LEU A 138 -4.62 6.91 0.22
CA LEU A 138 -3.55 7.73 0.75
C LEU A 138 -3.33 7.41 2.22
N VAL A 139 -2.08 7.13 2.59
CA VAL A 139 -1.70 6.84 3.98
C VAL A 139 -1.10 8.10 4.60
N ALA A 140 -1.93 8.86 5.31
CA ALA A 140 -1.54 10.08 6.01
C ALA A 140 -1.24 9.79 7.49
N GLY A 141 0.03 9.73 7.85
CA GLY A 141 0.48 9.57 9.24
C GLY A 141 0.79 10.92 9.89
N SER A 142 1.98 11.46 9.61
CA SER A 142 2.49 12.66 10.27
C SER A 142 1.66 13.92 10.01
N ALA A 143 1.00 14.02 8.86
CA ALA A 143 0.14 15.18 8.55
C ALA A 143 -1.04 15.28 9.51
N ILE A 144 -1.61 14.14 9.94
CA ILE A 144 -2.71 14.11 10.90
C ILE A 144 -2.16 14.29 12.32
N TRP A 145 -1.22 13.45 12.75
CA TRP A 145 -0.76 13.43 14.15
C TRP A 145 0.03 14.67 14.59
N LYS A 146 0.57 15.45 13.65
CA LYS A 146 1.29 16.71 13.95
C LYS A 146 0.46 17.96 13.63
N SER A 147 -0.80 17.80 13.24
CA SER A 147 -1.70 18.93 13.02
C SER A 147 -2.11 19.56 14.35
N GLU A 148 -2.46 20.85 14.32
CA GLU A 148 -3.02 21.54 15.48
C GLU A 148 -4.42 21.02 15.82
N ASP A 149 -5.20 20.65 14.79
CA ASP A 149 -6.52 20.06 14.90
C ASP A 149 -6.62 18.79 14.06
N ILE A 150 -6.63 17.65 14.75
CA ILE A 150 -6.69 16.32 14.15
C ILE A 150 -8.04 16.09 13.45
N GLU A 151 -9.14 16.51 14.07
CA GLU A 151 -10.49 16.29 13.53
C GLU A 151 -10.67 17.10 12.25
N GLU A 152 -10.30 18.38 12.27
CA GLU A 152 -10.34 19.24 11.09
C GLU A 152 -9.47 18.68 9.96
N THR A 153 -8.26 18.19 10.29
CA THR A 153 -7.36 17.62 9.29
C THR A 153 -7.93 16.35 8.65
N ILE A 154 -8.55 15.48 9.45
CA ILE A 154 -9.25 14.29 8.94
C ILE A 154 -10.39 14.68 8.01
N GLU A 155 -11.20 15.68 8.37
CA GLU A 155 -12.28 16.16 7.52
C GLU A 155 -11.78 16.76 6.20
N LYS A 156 -10.67 17.50 6.22
CA LYS A 156 -10.01 17.99 4.99
C LYS A 156 -9.59 16.84 4.07
N PHE A 157 -9.03 15.75 4.61
CA PHE A 157 -8.69 14.57 3.81
C PHE A 157 -9.95 13.89 3.24
N LYS A 158 -11.02 13.74 4.02
CA LYS A 158 -12.29 13.14 3.54
C LYS A 158 -12.91 13.96 2.40
N GLN A 159 -12.78 15.29 2.43
CA GLN A 159 -13.29 16.18 1.38
C GLN A 159 -12.59 16.00 0.03
N LEU A 160 -11.45 15.31 -0.03
CA LEU A 160 -10.76 14.99 -1.28
C LEU A 160 -11.42 13.86 -2.09
N GLY A 161 -12.41 13.15 -1.52
CA GLY A 161 -13.20 12.16 -2.24
C GLY A 161 -12.51 10.82 -2.49
N ILE A 162 -11.59 10.44 -1.59
CA ILE A 162 -10.74 9.24 -1.65
C ILE A 162 -10.83 8.42 -0.37
#